data_AF-A0A5P8FKY2-F1
#
_entry.id   AF-A0A5P8FKY2-F1
#
_cell.length_a   1.000
_cell.length_b   1.000
_cell.length_c   1.000
_cell.angle_alpha   90.00
_cell.angle_beta   90.00
_cell.angle_gamma   90.00
#
_symmetry.space_group_name_H-M   'P 1'
#
loop_
_entity.id
_entity.type
_entity.pdbx_description
1 polymer ?
#
loop_
_entity_poly.entity_id
_entity_poly.type
_entity_poly.pdbx_seq_one_letter_code
_entity_poly.pdbx_strand_id
1 'polypeptide(L)' 'MTHLFAFHEAARRLSVTAEVLHQWAELGLLHVTEDGLVLDSDVERIVRERELARLRHPSSR' A
#
# COMPACT_ATOMS: atom_id res chain seq x y z
N MET A 1 -13.30 13.47 2.65
CA MET A 1 -13.00 13.46 1.21
C MET A 1 -12.17 12.23 0.94
N THR A 2 -12.57 11.36 0.02
CA THR A 2 -11.79 10.18 -0.37
C THR A 2 -10.72 10.62 -1.36
N HIS A 3 -9.44 10.52 -1.00
CA HIS A 3 -8.34 10.82 -1.90
C HIS A 3 -7.93 9.54 -2.64
N LEU A 4 -7.60 9.67 -3.92
CA LEU A 4 -7.24 8.57 -4.82
C LEU A 4 -5.85 8.83 -5.40
N PHE A 5 -5.08 7.77 -5.57
CA PHE A 5 -3.80 7.80 -6.30
C PHE A 5 -3.89 7.02 -7.58
N ALA A 6 -3.20 7.49 -8.62
CA ALA A 6 -2.90 6.61 -9.74
C ALA A 6 -2.09 5.39 -9.24
N PHE A 7 -2.32 4.23 -9.83
CA PHE A 7 -1.65 2.97 -9.43
C PHE A 7 -0.13 3.10 -9.29
N HIS A 8 0.53 3.77 -10.24
CA HIS A 8 1.97 3.99 -10.21
C HIS A 8 2.43 4.89 -9.05
N GLU A 9 1.62 5.87 -8.66
CA GLU A 9 1.90 6.76 -7.54
C GLU A 9 1.75 6.02 -6.20
N ALA A 10 0.73 5.16 -6.07
CA ALA A 10 0.58 4.28 -4.91
C ALA A 10 1.78 3.33 -4.76
N ALA A 11 2.28 2.75 -5.86
CA ALA A 11 3.46 1.88 -5.85
C ALA A 11 4.70 2.62 -5.34
N ARG A 12 4.90 3.86 -5.81
CA ARG A 12 6.00 4.72 -5.36
C ARG A 12 5.90 5.05 -3.87
N ARG A 13 4.72 5.42 -3.37
CA ARG A 13 4.51 5.74 -1.95
C ARG A 13 4.73 4.54 -1.04
N LEU A 14 4.37 3.36 -1.53
CA LEU A 14 4.58 2.10 -0.82
C LEU A 14 5.99 1.54 -1.02
N SER A 15 6.86 2.20 -1.79
CA SER A 15 8.22 1.75 -2.12
C SER A 15 8.23 0.29 -2.62
N VAL A 16 7.29 -0.05 -3.49
CA VAL A 16 7.18 -1.37 -4.13
C VAL A 16 7.13 -1.24 -5.65
N THR A 17 7.39 -2.32 -6.37
CA THR A 17 7.19 -2.36 -7.82
C THR A 17 5.70 -2.38 -8.16
N ALA A 18 5.35 -1.98 -9.37
CA ALA A 18 3.98 -2.10 -9.89
C ALA A 18 3.48 -3.55 -9.87
N GLU A 19 4.36 -4.51 -10.15
CA GLU A 19 4.04 -5.95 -10.09
C GLU A 19 3.67 -6.40 -8.67
N VAL A 20 4.44 -5.99 -7.65
CA VAL A 20 4.13 -6.30 -6.25
C VAL A 20 2.81 -5.64 -5.82
N LEU A 21 2.59 -4.39 -6.22
CA LEU A 21 1.32 -3.72 -5.93
C LEU A 21 0.13 -4.42 -6.61
N HIS A 22 0.35 -4.97 -7.81
CA HIS A 22 -0.67 -5.71 -8.55
C HIS A 22 -1.05 -7.00 -7.83
N GLN A 23 -0.04 -7.77 -7.39
CA GLN A 23 -0.26 -8.97 -6.59
C GLN A 23 -1.02 -8.66 -5.29
N TRP A 24 -0.73 -7.53 -4.64
CA TRP A 24 -1.47 -7.13 -3.43
C TRP A 24 -2.94 -6.80 -3.73
N ALA A 25 -3.23 -6.17 -4.86
CA ALA A 25 -4.59 -5.94 -5.30
C ALA A 25 -5.32 -7.27 -5.58
N GLU A 26 -4.68 -8.23 -6.27
CA GLU A 26 -5.23 -9.56 -6.52
C GLU A 26 -5.51 -10.35 -5.23
N LEU A 27 -4.67 -10.16 -4.21
CA LEU A 27 -4.85 -10.74 -2.88
C LEU A 27 -5.88 -10.00 -2.01
N GLY A 28 -6.49 -8.92 -2.50
CA GLY A 28 -7.47 -8.10 -1.78
C GLY A 28 -6.86 -7.26 -0.64
N LEU A 29 -5.54 -7.04 -0.65
CA LEU A 29 -4.84 -6.25 0.37
C LEU A 29 -5.00 -4.75 0.17
N LEU A 30 -5.44 -4.30 -0.99
CA LEU A 30 -5.78 -2.91 -1.29
C LEU A 30 -6.83 -2.86 -2.38
N HIS A 31 -7.65 -1.81 -2.37
CA HIS A 31 -8.67 -1.61 -3.39
C HIS A 31 -8.11 -0.83 -4.57
N VAL A 32 -8.33 -1.36 -5.78
CA VAL A 32 -8.09 -0.67 -7.04
C VAL A 32 -9.44 -0.48 -7.71
N THR A 33 -9.78 0.77 -8.04
CA THR A 33 -11.00 1.08 -8.78
C THR A 33 -10.91 0.59 -10.23
N GLU A 34 -12.04 0.56 -10.93
CA GLU A 34 -12.08 0.20 -12.36
C GLU A 34 -11.20 1.12 -13.23
N ASP A 35 -11.01 2.37 -12.80
CA ASP A 35 -10.14 3.36 -13.46
C ASP A 35 -8.64 3.18 -13.12
N GLY A 36 -8.26 2.15 -12.37
CA GLY A 36 -6.87 1.93 -11.96
C GLY A 36 -6.38 2.88 -10.88
N LEU A 37 -7.29 3.37 -10.03
CA LEU A 37 -6.97 4.25 -8.91
C LEU A 37 -6.96 3.49 -7.59
N VAL A 38 -6.07 3.87 -6.69
CA VAL A 38 -5.90 3.26 -5.37
C VAL A 38 -6.39 4.22 -4.30
N LEU A 39 -7.12 3.71 -3.31
CA LEU A 39 -7.58 4.50 -2.17
C LEU A 39 -6.41 4.94 -1.29
N ASP A 40 -6.37 6.22 -0.94
CA ASP A 40 -5.37 6.76 0.00
C ASP A 40 -5.42 6.05 1.36
N SER A 41 -6.61 5.71 1.83
CA SER A 41 -6.80 4.96 3.09
C SER A 41 -6.13 3.59 3.10
N ASP A 42 -6.05 2.91 1.95
CA ASP A 42 -5.33 1.63 1.86
C ASP A 42 -3.82 1.84 1.90
N VAL A 43 -3.32 2.88 1.21
CA VAL A 43 -1.91 3.25 1.25
C VAL A 43 -1.48 3.61 2.68
N GLU A 44 -2.23 4.48 3.35
CA GLU A 44 -1.96 4.88 4.74
C GLU A 44 -2.01 3.69 5.70
N ARG A 45 -3.00 2.82 5.55
CA ARG A 45 -3.12 1.61 6.37
C ARG A 45 -1.90 0.72 6.22
N ILE A 46 -1.45 0.44 4.99
CA ILE A 46 -0.28 -0.41 4.74
C ILE A 46 1.00 0.24 5.29
N VAL A 47 1.17 1.56 5.14
CA VAL A 47 2.30 2.29 5.72
C VAL A 47 2.32 2.12 7.24
N ARG A 48 1.17 2.34 7.89
CA ARG A 48 1.02 2.22 9.34
C ARG A 48 1.28 0.81 9.84
N GLU A 49 0.76 -0.21 9.16
CA GLU A 49 0.99 -1.62 9.51
C GLU A 49 2.48 -1.97 9.43
N ARG A 50 3.19 -1.47 8.41
CA ARG A 50 4.64 -1.65 8.26
C ARG A 50 5.43 -0.95 9.35
N GLU A 51 5.04 0.26 9.75
CA GLU A 51 5.64 0.97 10.88
C GLU A 51 5.46 0.21 12.19
N LEU A 52 4.24 -0.29 12.45
CA LEU A 52 3.95 -1.08 13.63
C LEU A 52 4.73 -2.40 13.65
N ALA A 53 4.86 -3.07 12.51
CA ALA A 53 5.66 -4.29 12.38
C ALA A 53 7.14 -4.04 12.71
N ARG A 54 7.70 -2.91 12.24
CA ARG A 54 9.07 -2.48 12.57
C ARG A 54 9.25 -2.22 14.07
N LEU A 55 8.26 -1.61 14.73
CA LEU A 55 8.31 -1.33 16.17
C LEU A 55 8.14 -2.59 17.04
N ARG A 56 7.38 -3.59 16.57
CA ARG A 56 7.15 -4.86 17.27
C ARG A 56 8.32 -5.82 17.17
N HIS A 57 9.13 -5.70 16.12
CA HIS A 57 10.38 -6.43 15.95
C HIS A 57 11.56 -5.45 15.89
N PRO A 58 11.88 -4.75 17.00
CA PRO A 58 13.11 -3.99 17.07
C PRO A 58 14.22 -5.03 17.09
N SER A 59 14.83 -5.30 15.94
CA SER A 59 15.71 -6.45 15.78
C SER A 59 16.72 -6.51 16.92
N SER A 60 16.71 -7.68 17.58
CA SER A 60 17.77 -8.20 18.43
C SER A 60 19.13 -7.74 17.91
N ARG A 61 19.75 -6.83 18.65
CA ARG A 61 21.19 -6.61 18.60
C ARG A 61 21.89 -7.67 19.41
#